data_AF-A0A5E4CV47-F1
#
_entry.id   AF-A0A5E4CV47-F1
#
_cell.length_a   1.000
_cell.length_b   1.000
_cell.length_c   1.000
_cell.angle_alpha   90.00
_cell.angle_beta   90.00
_cell.angle_gamma   90.00
#
_symmetry.space_group_name_H-M   'P 1'
#
loop_
_entity.id
_entity.type
_entity.pdbx_description
1 polymer ?
#
loop_
_entity_poly.entity_id
_entity_poly.type
_entity_poly.pdbx_seq_one_letter_code
_entity_poly.pdbx_strand_id
1 'polypeptide(L)'
;MTHLTAFWGYKAGITYIKWEVDKPGSKGNKKEVVEVVIIVETPPRVVIGIVSYVETLPGLQSFKTIFAERISNECKRCFYKNWHKSKKKAFAKYCKKWQDVMGKKQLEKDFNMKKYCQVIRIIAYTQMWLLPLHQKKARLMEIQVNGGTLAEKLNWARRGWSSRSW
;
A
#
# COMPACT_ATOMS: atom_id res chain seq x y z
N MET A 1 2.72 -11.03 15.38
CA MET A 1 1.62 -10.51 14.53
C MET A 1 2.22 -9.71 13.38
N THR A 2 1.84 -10.04 12.14
CA THR A 2 2.26 -9.31 10.93
C THR A 2 1.50 -7.98 10.80
N HIS A 3 2.20 -6.88 10.54
CA HIS A 3 1.61 -5.52 10.44
C HIS A 3 2.25 -4.70 9.30
N LEU A 4 1.59 -3.62 8.89
CA LEU A 4 2.18 -2.62 7.99
C LEU A 4 2.96 -1.57 8.74
N THR A 5 3.95 -1.01 8.07
CA THR A 5 4.82 0.04 8.62
C THR A 5 4.39 1.45 8.26
N ALA A 6 3.62 1.65 7.20
CA ALA A 6 3.29 2.98 6.69
C ALA A 6 1.86 3.08 6.14
N PHE A 7 1.39 4.33 6.06
CA PHE A 7 0.09 4.70 5.51
C PHE A 7 0.18 6.07 4.82
N TRP A 8 -0.74 6.35 3.89
CA TRP A 8 -0.85 7.66 3.26
C TRP A 8 -1.86 8.54 3.96
N GLY A 9 -1.44 9.76 4.28
CA GLY A 9 -2.32 10.82 4.72
C GLY A 9 -2.30 11.99 3.75
N TYR A 10 -3.41 12.72 3.68
CA TYR A 10 -3.52 14.01 3.01
C TYR A 10 -3.82 15.07 4.06
N LYS A 11 -3.03 16.14 4.09
CA LYS A 11 -3.26 17.24 5.03
C LYS A 11 -4.59 17.91 4.70
N ALA A 12 -5.56 17.83 5.60
CA ALA A 12 -6.88 18.42 5.42
C ALA A 12 -6.93 19.85 5.99
N GLY A 13 -6.30 20.08 7.14
CA GLY A 13 -6.32 21.37 7.80
C GLY A 13 -5.53 21.41 9.10
N ILE A 14 -5.65 22.52 9.81
CA ILE A 14 -5.03 22.75 11.11
C ILE A 14 -6.12 23.30 12.03
N THR A 15 -6.21 22.76 13.24
CA THR A 15 -7.12 23.24 14.29
C THR A 15 -6.35 23.34 15.61
N TYR A 16 -7.00 23.85 16.64
CA TYR A 16 -6.49 23.80 18.01
C TYR A 16 -7.36 22.85 18.84
N ILE A 17 -6.73 22.13 19.76
CA ILE A 17 -7.42 21.28 20.73
C ILE A 17 -7.10 21.83 22.11
N LYS A 18 -8.12 21.89 22.97
CA LYS A 18 -7.96 22.16 24.38
C LYS A 18 -8.03 20.83 25.13
N TRP A 19 -7.00 20.50 25.90
CA TRP A 19 -6.96 19.29 26.71
C TRP A 19 -6.23 19.52 28.03
N GLU A 20 -6.53 18.69 29.02
CA GLU A 20 -5.87 18.74 30.33
C GLU A 20 -4.58 17.93 30.29
N VAL A 21 -3.45 18.58 30.62
CA VAL A 21 -2.14 17.94 30.57
C VAL A 21 -1.89 17.13 31.85
N ASP A 22 -1.80 15.81 31.72
CA ASP A 22 -1.35 14.91 32.79
C ASP A 22 0.14 14.55 32.57
N LYS A 23 1.02 15.44 33.04
CA LYS A 23 2.48 15.28 32.97
C LYS A 23 3.08 15.70 34.31
N PRO A 24 3.27 14.77 35.27
CA PRO A 24 3.78 15.09 36.60
C PRO A 24 5.18 15.73 36.50
N GLY A 25 5.40 16.79 37.28
CA GLY A 25 6.65 17.57 37.26
C GLY A 25 6.69 18.73 36.24
N SER A 26 5.70 18.85 35.36
CA SER A 26 5.58 20.00 34.45
C SER A 26 4.81 21.17 35.07
N LYS A 27 5.17 22.42 34.73
CA LYS A 27 4.44 23.63 35.18
C LYS A 27 2.96 23.68 34.73
N GLY A 28 2.63 22.90 33.70
CA GLY A 28 1.31 22.77 33.11
C GLY A 28 0.50 21.57 33.61
N ASN A 29 0.98 20.83 34.61
CA ASN A 29 0.28 19.65 35.12
C ASN A 29 -1.12 20.03 35.67
N LYS A 30 -2.15 19.28 35.28
CA LYS A 30 -3.58 19.54 35.63
C LYS A 30 -4.09 20.92 35.22
N LYS A 31 -3.50 21.50 34.17
CA LYS A 31 -3.98 22.73 33.55
C LYS A 31 -4.44 22.44 32.13
N GLU A 32 -5.43 23.20 31.70
CA GLU A 32 -5.86 23.17 30.32
C GLU A 32 -4.84 23.90 29.44
N VAL A 33 -4.36 23.20 28.42
CA VAL A 33 -3.44 23.75 27.42
C VAL A 33 -4.12 23.70 26.06
N VAL A 34 -3.88 24.74 25.25
CA VAL A 34 -4.32 24.80 23.87
C VAL A 34 -3.13 24.44 22.99
N GLU A 35 -3.25 23.34 22.24
CA GLU A 35 -2.22 22.86 21.31
C GLU A 35 -2.74 22.89 19.88
N VAL A 36 -1.85 23.22 18.95
CA VAL A 36 -2.15 23.22 17.51
C VAL A 36 -1.99 21.80 16.96
N VAL A 37 -3.01 21.32 16.27
CA VAL A 37 -3.07 19.97 15.71
C VAL A 37 -3.34 20.03 14.21
N ILE A 38 -2.69 19.13 13.46
CA ILE A 38 -2.90 18.99 12.02
C ILE A 38 -3.83 17.81 11.78
N ILE A 39 -4.94 18.06 11.08
CA ILE A 39 -5.87 17.02 10.67
C ILE A 39 -5.36 16.40 9.37
N VAL A 40 -5.14 15.10 9.40
CA VAL A 40 -4.68 14.31 8.25
C VAL A 40 -5.79 13.34 7.86
N GLU A 41 -6.36 13.54 6.66
CA GLU A 41 -7.37 12.65 6.10
C GLU A 41 -6.69 11.42 5.48
N THR A 42 -7.14 10.24 5.89
CA THR A 42 -6.52 8.96 5.54
C THR A 42 -7.54 8.08 4.80
N PRO A 43 -7.75 8.26 3.48
CA PRO A 43 -8.69 7.44 2.74
C PRO A 43 -8.23 5.97 2.75
N PRO A 44 -9.16 4.99 2.66
CA PRO A 44 -8.81 3.59 2.58
C PRO A 44 -7.83 3.31 1.43
N ARG A 45 -6.89 2.43 1.70
CA ARG A 45 -5.93 1.93 0.70
C ARG A 45 -6.34 0.56 0.19
N VAL A 46 -5.99 0.28 -1.05
CA VAL A 46 -6.21 -0.99 -1.71
C VAL A 46 -4.87 -1.62 -2.08
N VAL A 47 -4.72 -2.89 -1.74
CA VAL A 47 -3.51 -3.68 -2.07
C VAL A 47 -3.65 -4.26 -3.48
N ILE A 48 -2.64 -4.08 -4.32
CA ILE A 48 -2.64 -4.55 -5.71
C ILE A 48 -1.48 -5.47 -6.04
N GLY A 49 -0.47 -5.54 -5.19
CA GLY A 49 0.79 -6.15 -5.56
C GLY A 49 1.62 -6.56 -4.36
N ILE A 50 2.53 -7.49 -4.60
CA ILE A 50 3.60 -7.87 -3.69
C ILE A 50 4.90 -7.73 -4.45
N VAL A 51 5.88 -7.08 -3.84
CA VAL A 51 7.27 -7.02 -4.30
C VAL A 51 8.10 -7.74 -3.26
N SER A 52 8.95 -8.65 -3.72
CA SER A 52 9.99 -9.18 -2.86
C SER A 52 11.35 -8.58 -3.16
N TYR A 53 12.16 -8.55 -2.12
CA TYR A 53 13.54 -8.10 -2.14
C TYR A 53 14.47 -9.21 -1.67
N VAL A 54 15.61 -9.27 -2.33
CA VAL A 54 16.75 -10.13 -2.04
C VAL A 54 17.94 -9.23 -1.80
N GLU A 55 18.69 -9.47 -0.74
CA GLU A 55 19.95 -8.81 -0.44
C GLU A 55 21.03 -9.40 -1.33
N THR A 56 21.63 -8.53 -2.12
CA THR A 56 22.84 -8.78 -2.88
C THR A 56 23.97 -7.95 -2.26
N LEU A 57 25.21 -8.18 -2.68
CA LEU A 57 26.38 -7.43 -2.19
C LEU A 57 26.18 -5.88 -2.17
N PRO A 58 25.59 -5.24 -3.20
CA PRO A 58 25.34 -3.79 -3.17
C PRO A 58 24.09 -3.37 -2.36
N GLY A 59 23.31 -4.30 -1.83
CA GLY A 59 22.11 -4.04 -1.02
C GLY A 59 20.86 -4.77 -1.50
N LEU A 60 19.68 -4.27 -1.11
CA LEU A 60 18.40 -4.91 -1.44
C LEU A 60 18.01 -4.66 -2.91
N GLN A 61 17.92 -5.73 -3.68
CA GLN A 61 17.44 -5.73 -5.06
C GLN A 61 16.02 -6.31 -5.16
N SER A 62 15.18 -5.72 -6.00
CA SER A 62 13.85 -6.26 -6.28
C SER A 62 13.95 -7.56 -7.08
N PHE A 63 13.33 -8.63 -6.59
CA PHE A 63 13.42 -9.96 -7.18
C PHE A 63 12.23 -10.27 -8.08
N LYS A 64 11.02 -10.27 -7.51
CA LYS A 64 9.79 -10.51 -8.24
C LYS A 64 8.68 -9.60 -7.75
N THR A 65 7.88 -9.14 -8.70
CA THR A 65 6.66 -8.37 -8.45
C THR A 65 5.49 -9.17 -8.97
N ILE A 66 4.55 -9.46 -8.07
CA ILE A 66 3.30 -10.15 -8.39
C ILE A 66 2.17 -9.15 -8.21
N PHE A 67 1.33 -8.98 -9.21
CA PHE A 67 0.15 -8.13 -9.15
C PHE A 67 -1.13 -8.96 -8.99
N ALA A 68 -2.19 -8.33 -8.52
CA ALA A 68 -3.52 -8.90 -8.44
C ALA A 68 -4.11 -9.12 -9.84
N GLU A 69 -5.09 -10.02 -9.92
CA GLU A 69 -5.84 -10.29 -11.14
C GLU A 69 -6.59 -9.06 -11.64
N ARG A 70 -7.31 -8.37 -10.74
CA ARG A 70 -8.13 -7.21 -11.08
C ARG A 70 -7.51 -5.93 -10.53
N ILE A 71 -7.15 -5.03 -11.44
CA ILE A 71 -6.60 -3.71 -11.10
C ILE A 71 -7.59 -2.63 -11.52
N SER A 72 -7.88 -1.71 -10.59
CA SER A 72 -8.80 -0.59 -10.81
C SER A 72 -8.29 0.38 -11.88
N ASN A 73 -9.22 1.11 -12.51
CA ASN A 73 -8.87 2.14 -13.47
C ASN A 73 -8.08 3.29 -12.82
N GLU A 74 -8.30 3.57 -11.54
CA GLU A 74 -7.57 4.59 -10.78
C GLU A 74 -6.07 4.27 -10.69
N CYS A 75 -5.75 3.01 -10.38
CA CYS A 75 -4.37 2.54 -10.37
C CYS A 75 -3.78 2.53 -11.78
N LYS A 76 -4.56 2.17 -12.81
CA LYS A 76 -4.09 2.20 -14.20
C LYS A 76 -3.75 3.63 -14.67
N ARG A 77 -4.45 4.66 -14.17
CA ARG A 77 -4.12 6.08 -14.44
C ARG A 77 -2.70 6.43 -14.00
N CYS A 78 -2.08 5.68 -13.07
CA CYS A 78 -0.71 5.92 -12.65
C CYS A 78 0.31 5.78 -13.79
N PHE A 79 0.04 4.86 -14.72
CA PHE A 79 0.93 4.46 -15.80
C PHE A 79 0.75 5.26 -17.08
N TYR A 80 -0.17 6.23 -17.09
CA TYR A 80 -0.42 7.10 -18.23
C TYR A 80 -0.29 8.55 -17.82
N LYS A 81 0.45 9.35 -18.60
CA LYS A 81 0.38 10.81 -18.48
C LYS A 81 -0.98 11.32 -18.95
N ASN A 82 -1.41 10.90 -20.15
CA ASN A 82 -2.69 11.27 -20.75
C ASN A 82 -3.66 10.09 -20.77
N TRP A 83 -4.44 9.92 -19.70
CA TRP A 83 -5.38 8.80 -19.57
C TRP A 83 -6.47 8.79 -20.64
N HIS A 84 -7.11 9.93 -20.90
CA HIS A 84 -8.27 10.03 -21.79
C HIS A 84 -7.94 9.76 -23.26
N LYS A 85 -6.75 10.14 -23.71
CA LYS A 85 -6.26 9.89 -25.08
C LYS A 85 -5.64 8.50 -25.27
N SER A 86 -5.49 7.73 -24.19
CA SER A 86 -4.83 6.42 -24.24
C SER A 86 -5.82 5.29 -24.54
N LYS A 87 -5.30 4.19 -25.10
CA LYS A 87 -6.07 2.93 -25.29
C LYS A 87 -6.23 2.13 -23.98
N LYS A 88 -5.70 2.60 -22.84
CA LYS A 88 -5.84 2.01 -21.49
C LYS A 88 -5.50 0.52 -21.38
N LYS A 89 -4.47 0.06 -22.11
CA LYS A 89 -4.04 -1.35 -22.17
C LYS A 89 -3.12 -1.82 -21.02
N ALA A 90 -2.85 -0.98 -20.02
CA ALA A 90 -2.02 -1.35 -18.88
C ALA A 90 -2.60 -2.57 -18.14
N PHE A 91 -1.73 -3.52 -17.83
CA PHE A 91 -2.05 -4.80 -17.18
C PHE A 91 -2.99 -5.74 -17.95
N ALA A 92 -3.46 -5.40 -19.15
CA ALA A 92 -4.43 -6.25 -19.87
C ALA A 92 -3.89 -7.67 -20.14
N LYS A 93 -2.62 -7.81 -20.52
CA LYS A 93 -1.96 -9.12 -20.71
C LYS A 93 -1.76 -9.86 -19.37
N TYR A 94 -1.46 -9.12 -18.32
CA TYR A 94 -1.21 -9.69 -17.00
C TYR A 94 -2.48 -10.24 -16.35
N CYS A 95 -3.61 -9.53 -16.49
CA CYS A 95 -4.92 -10.02 -16.05
C CYS A 95 -5.32 -11.31 -16.78
N LYS A 96 -5.03 -11.41 -18.10
CA LYS A 96 -5.29 -12.64 -18.87
C LYS A 96 -4.46 -13.83 -18.35
N LYS A 97 -3.21 -13.59 -17.93
CA LYS A 97 -2.35 -14.63 -17.32
C LYS A 97 -2.98 -15.27 -16.08
N TRP A 98 -3.80 -14.54 -15.32
CA TRP A 98 -4.53 -15.10 -14.17
C TRP A 98 -5.68 -16.02 -14.59
N GLN A 99 -6.22 -15.87 -15.80
CA GLN A 99 -7.29 -16.72 -16.33
C GLN A 99 -6.74 -18.02 -16.92
N ASP A 100 -5.59 -17.95 -17.60
CA ASP A 100 -4.96 -19.09 -18.25
C ASP A 100 -4.37 -20.11 -17.25
N VAL A 101 -4.57 -21.42 -17.51
CA VAL A 101 -4.04 -22.51 -16.65
C VAL A 101 -2.52 -22.48 -16.58
N MET A 102 -1.85 -22.22 -17.70
CA MET A 102 -0.39 -22.10 -17.76
C MET A 102 0.11 -20.87 -17.00
N GLY A 103 -0.64 -19.77 -17.07
CA GLY A 103 -0.31 -18.53 -16.37
C GLY A 103 -0.43 -18.66 -14.85
N LYS A 104 -1.46 -19.37 -14.36
CA LYS A 104 -1.61 -19.73 -12.94
C LYS A 104 -0.44 -20.56 -12.42
N LYS A 105 -0.01 -21.59 -13.16
CA LYS A 105 1.18 -22.39 -12.79
C LYS A 105 2.44 -21.53 -12.70
N GLN A 106 2.60 -20.56 -13.59
CA GLN A 106 3.75 -19.64 -13.53
C GLN A 106 3.65 -18.71 -12.31
N LEU A 107 2.46 -18.21 -11.97
CA LEU A 107 2.24 -17.41 -10.77
C LEU A 107 2.51 -18.20 -9.48
N GLU A 108 2.12 -19.47 -9.42
CA GLU A 108 2.46 -20.37 -8.30
C GLU A 108 3.96 -20.56 -8.15
N LYS A 109 4.69 -20.69 -9.27
CA LYS A 109 6.16 -20.69 -9.26
C LYS A 109 6.72 -19.36 -8.77
N ASP A 110 6.13 -18.23 -9.19
CA ASP A 110 6.54 -16.92 -8.71
C ASP A 110 6.29 -16.77 -7.19
N PHE A 111 5.23 -17.37 -6.63
CA PHE A 111 4.99 -17.41 -5.18
C PHE A 111 6.00 -18.26 -4.38
N ASN A 112 6.78 -19.12 -5.05
CA ASN A 112 7.92 -19.81 -4.41
C ASN A 112 9.11 -18.86 -4.13
N MET A 113 8.95 -17.55 -4.36
CA MET A 113 9.87 -16.49 -3.94
C MET A 113 10.22 -16.54 -2.44
N LYS A 114 9.42 -17.21 -1.60
CA LYS A 114 9.68 -17.44 -0.17
C LYS A 114 11.09 -17.97 0.13
N LYS A 115 11.69 -18.74 -0.79
CA LYS A 115 13.00 -19.38 -0.56
C LYS A 115 14.17 -18.39 -0.54
N TYR A 116 14.09 -17.33 -1.33
CA TYR A 116 15.22 -16.42 -1.55
C TYR A 116 15.01 -15.04 -0.94
N CYS A 117 13.76 -14.66 -0.67
CA CYS A 117 13.42 -13.29 -0.30
C CYS A 117 13.57 -13.06 1.20
N GLN A 118 14.20 -11.94 1.60
CA GLN A 118 14.29 -11.55 3.01
C GLN A 118 13.27 -10.48 3.38
N VAL A 119 12.93 -9.60 2.43
CA VAL A 119 11.97 -8.51 2.67
C VAL A 119 10.81 -8.62 1.69
N ILE A 120 9.60 -8.50 2.22
CA ILE A 120 8.36 -8.46 1.46
C ILE A 120 7.73 -7.09 1.64
N ARG A 121 7.47 -6.44 0.51
CA ARG A 121 6.73 -5.19 0.44
C ARG A 121 5.44 -5.40 -0.33
N ILE A 122 4.43 -4.64 0.03
CA ILE A 122 3.14 -4.64 -0.64
C ILE A 122 3.03 -3.37 -1.45
N ILE A 123 2.62 -3.50 -2.70
CA ILE A 123 2.20 -2.37 -3.51
C ILE A 123 0.75 -2.08 -3.15
N ALA A 124 0.53 -0.91 -2.57
CA ALA A 124 -0.80 -0.40 -2.30
C ALA A 124 -1.01 0.94 -2.99
N TYR A 125 -2.27 1.30 -3.20
CA TYR A 125 -2.65 2.62 -3.69
C TYR A 125 -3.76 3.24 -2.86
N THR A 126 -3.85 4.57 -2.91
CA THR A 126 -4.92 5.36 -2.27
C THR A 126 -6.11 5.57 -3.19
N GLN A 127 -7.33 5.52 -2.63
CA GLN A 127 -8.57 5.84 -3.34
C GLN A 127 -8.79 7.35 -3.39
N MET A 128 -8.20 8.01 -4.39
CA MET A 128 -8.25 9.47 -4.50
C MET A 128 -9.63 10.01 -4.89
N TRP A 129 -10.53 9.20 -5.46
CA TRP A 129 -11.89 9.67 -5.74
C TRP A 129 -12.67 10.05 -4.48
N LEU A 130 -12.31 9.51 -3.31
CA LEU A 130 -13.04 9.71 -2.06
C LEU A 130 -12.78 11.11 -1.51
N LEU A 131 -11.61 11.66 -1.85
CA LEU A 131 -11.24 13.00 -1.50
C LEU A 131 -11.92 13.99 -2.45
N PRO A 132 -12.39 15.16 -1.97
CA PRO A 132 -12.95 16.22 -2.79
C PRO A 132 -11.86 16.99 -3.56
N LEU A 133 -10.90 16.27 -4.15
CA LEU A 133 -9.80 16.81 -4.93
C LEU A 133 -10.02 16.56 -6.43
N HIS A 134 -9.45 17.45 -7.24
CA HIS A 134 -9.45 17.31 -8.70
C HIS A 134 -8.65 16.09 -9.17
N GLN A 135 -7.58 15.73 -8.44
CA GLN A 135 -6.72 14.62 -8.80
C GLN A 135 -7.47 13.27 -8.66
N LYS A 136 -7.69 12.59 -9.79
CA LYS A 136 -8.27 11.23 -9.85
C LYS A 136 -7.24 10.12 -10.07
N LYS A 137 -5.96 10.49 -10.14
CA LYS A 137 -4.83 9.56 -10.30
C LYS A 137 -4.42 9.08 -8.91
N ALA A 138 -4.55 7.79 -8.63
CA ALA A 138 -4.14 7.20 -7.36
C ALA A 138 -2.64 7.41 -7.06
N ARG A 139 -2.25 7.40 -5.77
CA ARG A 139 -0.84 7.37 -5.38
C ARG A 139 -0.43 5.94 -5.08
N LEU A 140 0.67 5.48 -5.68
CA LEU A 140 1.26 4.16 -5.48
C LEU A 140 2.49 4.27 -4.57
N MET A 141 2.70 3.29 -3.71
CA MET A 141 3.91 3.13 -2.90
C MET A 141 3.96 1.71 -2.39
N GLU A 142 5.18 1.32 -2.07
CA GLU A 142 5.49 0.06 -1.46
C GLU A 142 5.56 0.22 0.05
N ILE A 143 4.80 -0.61 0.77
CA ILE A 143 4.81 -0.64 2.23
C ILE A 143 5.39 -1.97 2.66
N GLN A 144 6.41 -1.92 3.52
CA GLN A 144 7.02 -3.12 4.06
C GLN A 144 6.07 -3.82 5.05
N VAL A 145 6.03 -5.15 4.98
CA VAL A 145 5.31 -5.98 5.95
C VAL A 145 6.30 -6.47 7.00
N ASN A 146 6.07 -6.06 8.24
CA ASN A 146 6.92 -6.41 9.37
C ASN A 146 6.24 -7.42 10.30
N GLY A 147 7.05 -8.12 11.09
CA GLY A 147 6.64 -9.18 12.00
C GLY A 147 6.44 -10.55 11.34
N GLY A 148 6.51 -11.61 12.16
CA GLY A 148 6.25 -12.99 11.74
C GLY A 148 7.28 -13.58 10.77
N THR A 149 7.02 -14.82 10.35
CA THR A 149 7.82 -15.51 9.34
C THR A 149 7.54 -14.98 7.93
N LEU A 150 8.45 -15.21 6.98
CA LEU A 150 8.26 -14.83 5.57
C LEU A 150 6.99 -15.45 4.95
N ALA A 151 6.67 -16.69 5.33
CA ALA A 151 5.47 -17.37 4.88
C ALA A 151 4.20 -16.68 5.40
N GLU A 152 4.19 -16.25 6.66
CA GLU A 152 3.10 -15.48 7.25
C GLU A 152 2.93 -14.13 6.56
N LYS A 153 4.04 -13.40 6.31
CA LYS A 153 4.00 -12.12 5.59
C LYS A 153 3.38 -12.26 4.21
N LEU A 154 3.74 -13.31 3.47
CA LEU A 154 3.19 -13.57 2.15
C LEU A 154 1.71 -13.98 2.20
N ASN A 155 1.33 -14.83 3.17
CA ASN A 155 -0.06 -15.21 3.38
C ASN A 155 -0.92 -14.02 3.82
N TRP A 156 -0.37 -13.13 4.64
CA TRP A 156 -1.00 -11.88 5.05
C TRP A 156 -1.23 -10.96 3.85
N ALA A 157 -0.19 -10.76 3.03
CA ALA A 157 -0.27 -9.96 1.80
C ALA A 157 -1.30 -10.55 0.82
N ARG A 158 -1.37 -11.88 0.70
CA ARG A 158 -2.33 -12.57 -0.16
C ARG A 158 -3.78 -12.44 0.32
N ARG A 159 -4.02 -12.37 1.63
CA ARG A 159 -5.36 -12.08 2.16
C ARG A 159 -5.79 -10.64 1.87
N GLY A 160 -4.83 -9.70 1.88
CA GLY A 160 -5.07 -8.27 1.70
C GLY A 160 -5.67 -7.86 0.35
N TRP A 161 -5.36 -8.56 -0.75
CA TRP A 161 -5.95 -8.29 -2.07
C TRP A 161 -7.12 -9.21 -2.47
N SER A 162 -7.38 -10.28 -1.70
CA SER A 162 -8.39 -11.31 -2.02
C SER A 162 -9.70 -11.11 -1.24
N SER A 163 -9.65 -10.40 -0.10
CA SER A 163 -10.82 -10.13 0.76
C SER A 163 -11.48 -8.78 0.48
N ARG A 164 -10.89 -7.93 -0.37
CA ARG A 164 -11.42 -6.62 -0.76
C ARG A 164 -11.56 -6.53 -2.28
N SER A 165 -12.19 -7.52 -2.88
CA SER A 165 -12.76 -7.39 -4.21
C SER A 165 -14.08 -6.63 -4.11
N TRP A 166 -13.96 -5.29 -4.04
CA TRP A 166 -15.02 -4.28 -4.14
C TRP A 166 -16.16 -4.35 -3.12
#